data_AF-A0A351YEY8-F1
#
_entry.id   AF-A0A351YEY8-F1
#
_cell.length_a   1.000
_cell.length_b   1.000
_cell.length_c   1.000
_cell.angle_alpha   90.00
_cell.angle_beta   90.00
_cell.angle_gamma   90.00
#
_symmetry.space_group_name_H-M   'P 1'
#
loop_
_entity.id
_entity.type
_entity.pdbx_description
1 polymer ?
#
loop_
_entity_poly.entity_id
_entity_poly.type
_entity_poly.pdbx_seq_one_letter_code
_entity_poly.pdbx_strand_id
1 'polypeptide(L)'
;MKTIHLLLLVLVLTACGSHSRQSSQEQKPRQTTFVFPEIPEMLTEPEQRLSFLIQHYWEEFDFADTTLLAQPDIAEQGFVNFIALFPQAVPEDLTAGLDSLVRRAEPHL
;
A
#
# COMPACT_ATOMS: atom_id res chain seq x y z
N MET A 1 -12.48 30.25 54.14
CA MET A 1 -12.21 30.53 52.70
C MET A 1 -10.99 29.79 52.15
N LYS A 2 -9.88 29.67 52.89
CA LYS A 2 -8.68 28.89 52.49
C LYS A 2 -8.93 27.39 52.26
N THR A 3 -9.82 26.77 53.03
CA THR A 3 -10.19 25.35 52.91
C THR A 3 -11.04 25.04 51.69
N ILE A 4 -11.83 26.01 51.21
CA ILE A 4 -12.66 25.87 50.00
C ILE A 4 -11.78 25.85 48.75
N HIS A 5 -10.75 26.70 48.70
CA HIS A 5 -9.75 26.67 47.62
C HIS A 5 -8.94 25.37 47.61
N LEU A 6 -8.64 24.81 48.78
CA LEU A 6 -7.92 23.53 48.90
C LEU A 6 -8.76 22.35 48.35
N LEU A 7 -10.07 22.33 48.62
CA LEU A 7 -11.01 21.32 48.11
C LEU A 7 -11.22 21.43 46.59
N LEU A 8 -11.22 22.65 46.04
CA LEU A 8 -11.39 22.90 44.60
C LEU A 8 -10.14 22.51 43.79
N LEU A 9 -8.95 22.59 44.39
CA LEU A 9 -7.69 22.17 43.77
C LEU A 9 -7.56 20.64 43.62
N VAL A 10 -8.13 19.87 44.56
CA VAL A 10 -8.10 18.40 44.52
C VAL A 10 -9.05 17.83 43.45
N LEU A 11 -10.18 18.50 43.20
CA LEU A 11 -11.18 18.07 42.22
C LEU A 11 -10.68 18.17 40.76
N VAL A 12 -9.72 19.05 40.48
CA VAL A 12 -9.17 19.29 39.13
C VAL A 12 -8.14 18.20 38.73
N LEU A 13 -7.52 17.52 39.69
CA LEU A 13 -6.45 16.55 39.43
C LEU A 13 -6.96 15.15 39.03
N THR A 14 -8.25 14.86 39.17
CA THR A 14 -8.83 13.53 38.87
C THR A 14 -9.55 13.43 37.53
N ALA A 15 -9.51 14.48 36.69
CA ALA A 15 -10.22 14.51 35.40
C ALA A 15 -9.43 13.95 34.20
N CYS A 16 -8.13 13.69 34.34
CA CYS A 16 -7.33 13.03 33.29
C CYS A 16 -7.27 11.52 33.52
N GLY A 17 -8.40 10.86 33.24
CA GLY A 17 -8.51 9.40 33.22
C GLY A 17 -9.07 8.92 31.89
N SER A 18 -8.54 9.38 30.76
CA SER A 18 -8.84 8.79 29.45
C SER A 18 -8.06 7.49 29.31
N HIS A 19 -8.75 6.41 29.64
CA HIS A 19 -8.38 5.03 29.36
C HIS A 19 -8.08 4.91 27.85
N SER A 20 -6.81 4.90 27.47
CA SER A 20 -6.40 4.61 26.10
C SER A 20 -6.72 3.14 25.84
N ARG A 21 -7.89 2.89 25.23
CA ARG A 21 -8.13 1.64 24.50
C ARG A 21 -7.13 1.60 23.36
N GLN A 22 -5.97 1.03 23.62
CA GLN A 22 -5.01 0.64 22.61
C GLN A 22 -5.66 -0.51 21.83
N SER A 23 -6.49 -0.17 20.85
CA SER A 23 -6.75 -1.06 19.74
C SER A 23 -5.39 -1.33 19.12
N SER A 24 -4.86 -2.53 19.32
CA SER A 24 -3.78 -3.06 18.51
C SER A 24 -4.30 -3.14 17.08
N GLN A 25 -4.31 -2.00 16.38
CA GLN A 25 -4.24 -2.00 14.94
C GLN A 25 -2.91 -2.65 14.65
N GLU A 26 -3.00 -3.87 14.15
CA GLU A 26 -1.91 -4.59 13.51
C GLU A 26 -1.32 -3.64 12.47
N GLN A 27 -0.24 -2.93 12.82
CA GLN A 27 0.45 -2.05 11.90
C GLN A 27 1.02 -2.94 10.82
N LYS A 28 0.33 -3.01 9.67
CA LYS A 28 0.88 -3.61 8.45
C LYS A 28 2.29 -3.04 8.28
N PRO A 29 3.34 -3.88 8.15
CA PRO A 29 4.70 -3.40 7.99
C PRO A 29 4.73 -2.34 6.91
N ARG A 30 5.40 -1.21 7.18
CA ARG A 30 5.54 -0.13 6.21
C ARG A 30 6.25 -0.70 4.99
N GLN A 31 5.54 -0.82 3.88
CA GLN A 31 6.12 -1.23 2.61
C GLN A 31 7.15 -0.16 2.20
N THR A 32 8.39 -0.59 1.94
CA THR A 32 9.51 0.28 1.56
C THR A 32 9.86 0.19 0.08
N THR A 33 9.33 -0.81 -0.63
CA THR A 33 9.63 -1.10 -2.04
C THR A 33 8.38 -1.61 -2.75
N PHE A 34 8.34 -1.45 -4.08
CA PHE A 34 7.31 -2.08 -4.90
C PHE A 34 7.40 -3.61 -4.77
N VAL A 35 6.25 -4.28 -4.65
CA VAL A 35 6.17 -5.74 -4.53
C VAL A 35 5.70 -6.29 -5.87
N PHE A 36 6.49 -7.21 -6.42
CA PHE A 36 6.15 -7.90 -7.67
C PHE A 36 5.31 -9.15 -7.39
N PRO A 37 4.46 -9.59 -8.34
CA PRO A 37 3.74 -10.85 -8.21
C PRO A 37 4.72 -12.03 -8.14
N GLU A 38 4.37 -13.05 -7.37
CA GLU A 38 5.14 -14.29 -7.29
C GLU A 38 4.96 -15.09 -8.60
N ILE A 39 6.04 -15.27 -9.35
CA ILE A 39 6.02 -16.04 -10.61
C ILE A 39 6.03 -17.53 -10.28
N PRO A 40 5.04 -18.33 -10.72
CA PRO A 40 4.99 -19.76 -10.46
C PRO A 40 6.28 -20.48 -10.87
N GLU A 41 6.79 -21.36 -10.01
CA GLU A 41 8.02 -22.13 -10.26
C GLU A 41 7.92 -23.07 -11.48
N MET A 42 6.70 -23.48 -11.85
CA MET A 42 6.43 -24.29 -13.04
C MET A 42 6.71 -23.54 -14.36
N LEU A 43 6.74 -22.20 -14.34
CA LEU A 43 7.10 -21.39 -15.51
C LEU A 43 8.62 -21.24 -15.58
N THR A 44 9.26 -22.03 -16.43
CA THR A 44 10.72 -22.07 -16.58
C THR A 44 11.21 -21.20 -17.74
N GLU A 45 10.43 -21.07 -18.81
CA GLU A 45 10.84 -20.34 -20.01
C GLU A 45 10.83 -18.82 -19.76
N PRO A 46 11.90 -18.08 -20.12
CA PRO A 46 11.98 -16.64 -19.89
C PRO A 46 10.79 -15.85 -20.45
N GLU A 47 10.31 -16.21 -21.64
CA GLU A 47 9.19 -15.56 -22.30
C GLU A 47 7.88 -15.78 -21.54
N GLN A 48 7.65 -16.99 -21.03
CA GLN A 48 6.46 -17.31 -20.24
C GLN A 48 6.47 -16.58 -18.89
N ARG A 49 7.64 -16.48 -18.26
CA ARG A 49 7.83 -15.73 -17.01
C ARG A 49 7.62 -14.23 -17.21
N LEU A 50 8.12 -13.68 -18.33
CA LEU A 50 7.91 -12.28 -18.69
C LEU A 50 6.43 -11.99 -18.97
N SER A 51 5.77 -12.84 -19.75
CA SER A 51 4.34 -12.74 -20.05
C SER A 51 3.51 -12.75 -18.76
N PHE A 52 3.77 -13.70 -17.86
CA PHE A 52 3.13 -13.75 -16.55
C PHE A 52 3.37 -12.47 -15.74
N LEU A 53 4.64 -12.03 -15.63
CA LEU A 53 4.98 -10.83 -14.86
C LEU A 53 4.21 -9.60 -15.35
N ILE A 54 4.07 -9.41 -16.67
CA ILE A 54 3.38 -8.24 -17.23
C ILE A 54 1.87 -8.30 -16.97
N GLN A 55 1.25 -9.45 -17.19
CA GLN A 55 -0.20 -9.62 -17.02
C GLN A 55 -0.63 -9.48 -15.55
N HIS A 56 0.20 -9.94 -14.63
CA HIS A 56 -0.06 -9.93 -13.18
C HIS A 56 0.64 -8.77 -12.45
N TYR A 57 1.31 -7.86 -13.18
CA TYR A 57 2.25 -6.89 -12.62
C TYR A 57 1.67 -6.05 -11.47
N TRP A 58 0.40 -5.68 -11.59
CA TRP A 58 -0.25 -4.76 -10.67
C TRP A 58 -0.99 -5.46 -9.53
N GLU A 59 -1.08 -6.79 -9.48
CA GLU A 59 -1.97 -7.52 -8.56
C GLU A 59 -1.69 -7.28 -7.07
N GLU A 60 -0.42 -7.06 -6.70
CA GLU A 60 -0.01 -6.80 -5.32
C GLU A 60 -0.07 -5.30 -4.94
N PHE A 61 -0.28 -4.41 -5.92
CA PHE A 61 -0.34 -2.97 -5.68
C PHE A 61 -1.77 -2.55 -5.35
N ASP A 62 -2.00 -1.90 -4.21
CA ASP A 62 -3.31 -1.36 -3.83
C ASP A 62 -3.43 0.12 -4.23
N PHE A 63 -4.18 0.38 -5.30
CA PHE A 63 -4.41 1.75 -5.79
C PHE A 63 -5.29 2.60 -4.86
N ALA A 64 -6.03 1.98 -3.94
CA ALA A 64 -6.82 2.69 -2.95
C ALA A 64 -6.00 3.03 -1.67
N ASP A 65 -4.78 2.49 -1.54
CA ASP A 65 -3.93 2.74 -0.39
C ASP A 65 -3.32 4.15 -0.43
N THR A 66 -4.02 5.09 0.19
CA THR A 66 -3.56 6.48 0.33
C THR A 66 -2.30 6.64 1.18
N THR A 67 -1.83 5.63 1.91
CA THR A 67 -0.55 5.72 2.63
C THR A 67 0.64 5.79 1.67
N LEU A 68 0.47 5.31 0.43
CA LEU A 68 1.46 5.43 -0.64
C LEU A 68 1.66 6.88 -1.10
N LEU A 69 0.72 7.80 -0.81
CA LEU A 69 0.91 9.23 -1.07
C LEU A 69 2.09 9.82 -0.27
N ALA A 70 2.40 9.23 0.89
CA ALA A 70 3.55 9.61 1.69
C ALA A 70 4.85 8.91 1.26
N GLN A 71 4.79 8.02 0.25
CA GLN A 71 5.89 7.21 -0.25
C GLN A 71 5.87 7.16 -1.80
N PRO A 72 5.91 8.31 -2.48
CA PRO A 72 5.76 8.38 -3.94
C PRO A 72 6.79 7.53 -4.68
N ASP A 73 8.01 7.43 -4.16
CA ASP A 73 9.12 6.64 -4.72
C ASP A 73 8.72 5.18 -4.98
N ILE A 74 7.84 4.59 -4.16
CA ILE A 74 7.39 3.20 -4.33
C ILE A 74 6.51 3.07 -5.57
N ALA A 75 5.54 3.99 -5.73
CA ALA A 75 4.64 4.00 -6.88
C ALA A 75 5.39 4.39 -8.16
N GLU A 76 6.28 5.38 -8.09
CA GLU A 76 7.13 5.79 -9.22
C GLU A 76 8.04 4.65 -9.68
N GLN A 77 8.75 3.99 -8.76
CA GLN A 77 9.62 2.87 -9.11
C GLN A 77 8.82 1.71 -9.71
N GLY A 78 7.64 1.41 -9.16
CA GLY A 78 6.73 0.41 -9.72
C GLY A 78 6.33 0.72 -11.16
N PHE A 79 5.99 1.97 -11.45
CA PHE A 79 5.60 2.42 -12.78
C PHE A 79 6.76 2.45 -13.77
N VAL A 80 7.93 2.95 -13.37
CA VAL A 80 9.15 2.94 -14.20
C VAL A 80 9.58 1.51 -14.54
N ASN A 81 9.54 0.60 -13.56
CA ASN A 81 9.83 -0.81 -13.77
C ASN A 81 8.86 -1.46 -14.76
N PHE A 82 7.57 -1.09 -14.75
CA PHE A 82 6.59 -1.60 -15.71
C PHE A 82 6.92 -1.16 -17.14
N ILE A 83 7.23 0.12 -17.35
CA ILE A 83 7.61 0.66 -18.67
C ILE A 83 8.90 0.01 -19.19
N ALA A 84 9.85 -0.28 -18.29
CA ALA A 84 11.11 -0.93 -18.66
C ALA A 84 10.92 -2.32 -19.30
N LEU A 85 9.78 -2.97 -19.10
CA LEU A 85 9.45 -4.26 -19.72
C LEU A 85 8.98 -4.14 -21.18
N PHE A 86 8.63 -2.94 -21.65
CA PHE A 86 8.02 -2.75 -22.97
C PHE A 86 8.89 -3.21 -24.14
N PRO A 87 10.23 -2.99 -24.16
CA PRO A 87 11.07 -3.39 -25.29
C PRO A 87 11.14 -4.90 -25.54
N GLN A 88 10.78 -5.71 -24.53
CA GLN A 88 10.90 -7.17 -24.53
C GLN A 88 9.53 -7.88 -24.54
N ALA A 89 8.45 -7.13 -24.40
CA ALA A 89 7.10 -7.65 -24.32
C ALA A 89 6.46 -7.83 -25.70
N VAL A 90 5.60 -8.84 -25.82
CA VAL A 90 4.72 -8.94 -26.99
C VAL A 90 3.53 -7.98 -26.82
N PRO A 91 2.97 -7.43 -27.92
CA PRO A 91 1.89 -6.43 -27.84
C PRO A 91 0.68 -6.87 -27.01
N GLU A 92 0.31 -8.15 -27.08
CA GLU A 92 -0.86 -8.70 -26.36
C GLU A 92 -0.67 -8.67 -24.84
N ASP A 93 0.51 -9.04 -24.35
CA ASP A 93 0.84 -8.95 -22.93
C ASP A 93 0.81 -7.50 -22.43
N LEU A 94 1.36 -6.56 -23.22
CA LEU A 94 1.33 -5.15 -22.88
C LEU A 94 -0.08 -4.59 -22.80
N THR A 95 -0.96 -4.96 -23.74
CA THR A 95 -2.37 -4.59 -23.68
C THR A 95 -3.02 -5.12 -22.40
N ALA A 96 -2.83 -6.40 -22.06
CA ALA A 96 -3.36 -6.98 -20.84
C ALA A 96 -2.83 -6.29 -19.57
N GLY A 97 -1.53 -6.00 -19.51
CA GLY A 97 -0.91 -5.29 -18.39
C GLY A 97 -1.42 -3.85 -18.22
N LEU A 98 -1.60 -3.12 -19.33
CA LEU A 98 -2.17 -1.77 -19.34
C LEU A 98 -3.65 -1.77 -18.95
N ASP A 99 -4.44 -2.73 -19.45
CA ASP A 99 -5.85 -2.87 -19.07
C ASP A 99 -5.98 -3.19 -17.58
N SER A 100 -5.09 -4.03 -17.05
CA SER A 100 -5.01 -4.34 -15.62
C SER A 100 -4.69 -3.08 -14.79
N LEU A 101 -3.73 -2.27 -15.22
CA LEU A 101 -3.40 -0.98 -14.61
C LEU A 101 -4.62 -0.06 -14.54
N VAL A 102 -5.24 0.20 -15.69
CA VAL A 102 -6.38 1.13 -15.80
C VAL A 102 -7.53 0.65 -14.91
N ARG A 103 -7.94 -0.61 -15.07
CA ARG A 103 -9.06 -1.20 -14.32
C ARG A 103 -8.85 -1.16 -12.81
N ARG A 104 -7.62 -1.36 -12.33
CA ARG A 104 -7.33 -1.35 -10.89
C ARG A 104 -7.13 0.05 -10.33
N ALA A 105 -6.74 1.02 -11.18
CA ALA A 105 -6.63 2.42 -10.80
C ALA A 105 -7.97 3.18 -10.88
N GLU A 106 -8.97 2.63 -11.58
CA GLU A 106 -10.32 3.21 -11.63
C GLU A 106 -10.91 3.31 -10.22
N PRO A 107 -11.35 4.51 -9.80
CA PRO A 107 -12.01 4.66 -8.51
C PRO A 107 -13.36 3.95 -8.53
N HIS A 108 -13.57 3.04 -7.58
CA HIS A 108 -14.87 2.43 -7.33
C HIS A 108 -15.79 3.47 -6.67
N LEU A 109 -16.54 4.21 -7.48
CA LEU A 109 -17.58 5.15 -7.05
C LEU A 109 -18.91 4.45 -6.76
#